data_AF-A0A7G4RHN5-F1
#
_entry.id   AF-A0A7G4RHN5-F1
#
_cell.length_a   1.000
_cell.length_b   1.000
_cell.length_c   1.000
_cell.angle_alpha   90.00
_cell.angle_beta   90.00
_cell.angle_gamma   90.00
#
_symmetry.space_group_name_H-M   'P 1'
#
loop_
_entity.id
_entity.type
_entity.pdbx_description
1 polymer ?
#
loop_
_entity_poly.entity_id
_entity_poly.type
_entity_poly.pdbx_seq_one_letter_code
_entity_poly.pdbx_strand_id
1 'polypeptide(L)'
;MILDKLLGKQSVIISLDVDNFLFERLEQIKAAGFDLVEINSTDQKLLAQAVTRCPSLKIGAGGVIDTQQLENCYQAGVHFATSPGYLPEIAQTANVYSFNYLPGVATISEAMAVMSLGLGHVRPFPADLAFCTLLNKCLPHLKLFPAEIEWEEAEHFLNLPSVAAVSIHDPDIKQLNALTTSILA
;
A
#
# COMPACT_ATOMS: atom_id res chain seq x y z
N MET A 1 0.00 -12.72 -6.67
CA MET A 1 0.69 -12.66 -7.97
C MET A 1 0.78 -11.19 -8.39
N ILE A 2 1.92 -10.75 -8.94
CA ILE A 2 2.47 -9.38 -9.03
C ILE A 2 2.63 -8.65 -7.68
N LEU A 3 1.58 -8.43 -6.88
CA LEU A 3 1.71 -7.70 -5.59
C LEU A 3 2.64 -8.41 -4.58
N ASP A 4 2.56 -9.74 -4.46
CA ASP A 4 3.48 -10.49 -3.59
C ASP A 4 4.96 -10.37 -4.03
N LYS A 5 5.18 -10.21 -5.35
CA LYS A 5 6.53 -9.97 -5.89
C LYS A 5 6.99 -8.53 -5.63
N LEU A 6 6.05 -7.59 -5.62
CA LEU A 6 6.29 -6.18 -5.29
C LEU A 6 6.75 -6.05 -3.83
N LEU A 7 6.03 -6.68 -2.90
CA LEU A 7 6.34 -6.67 -1.47
C LEU A 7 7.61 -7.46 -1.15
N GLY A 8 7.88 -8.55 -1.86
CA GLY A 8 9.06 -9.36 -1.61
C GLY A 8 9.06 -9.94 -0.20
N LYS A 9 10.10 -9.63 0.60
CA LYS A 9 10.19 -10.01 2.02
C LYS A 9 9.74 -8.89 2.97
N GLN A 10 9.40 -7.71 2.44
CA GLN A 10 9.12 -6.55 3.26
C GLN A 10 7.67 -6.59 3.75
N SER A 11 7.50 -6.52 5.08
CA SER A 11 6.20 -6.53 5.78
C SER A 11 5.71 -5.13 6.12
N VAL A 12 6.41 -4.08 5.70
CA VAL A 12 6.05 -2.68 5.96
C VAL A 12 6.10 -1.85 4.68
N ILE A 13 5.01 -1.15 4.40
CA ILE A 13 4.92 -0.08 3.41
C ILE A 13 5.09 1.24 4.15
N ILE A 14 5.91 2.15 3.62
CA ILE A 14 5.99 3.52 4.15
C ILE A 14 5.06 4.40 3.32
N SER A 15 4.05 5.01 3.93
CA SER A 15 3.18 5.99 3.28
C SER A 15 3.65 7.41 3.60
N LEU A 16 3.76 8.28 2.60
CA LEU A 16 4.17 9.67 2.75
C LEU A 16 3.13 10.64 2.25
N ASP A 17 2.90 11.71 3.01
CA ASP A 17 2.18 12.88 2.50
C ASP A 17 3.08 13.73 1.59
N VAL A 18 2.44 14.50 0.69
CA VAL A 18 3.14 15.44 -0.17
C VAL A 18 3.43 16.72 0.60
N ASP A 19 4.70 16.92 0.92
CA ASP A 19 5.21 18.17 1.49
C ASP A 19 6.51 18.62 0.78
N ASN A 20 7.12 19.70 1.27
CA ASN A 20 8.36 20.24 0.72
C ASN A 20 9.58 19.32 0.93
N PHE A 21 9.46 18.30 1.79
CA PHE A 21 10.52 17.37 2.17
C PHE A 21 10.35 15.99 1.52
N LEU A 22 9.30 15.76 0.71
CA LEU A 22 8.99 14.47 0.07
C LEU A 22 10.22 13.79 -0.53
N PHE A 23 10.99 14.48 -1.39
CA PHE A 23 12.15 13.89 -2.05
C PHE A 23 13.32 13.60 -1.09
N GLU A 24 13.46 14.41 -0.03
CA GLU A 24 14.45 14.14 1.01
C GLU A 24 14.06 12.87 1.79
N ARG A 25 12.78 12.75 2.17
CA ARG A 25 12.24 11.57 2.86
C ARG A 25 12.38 10.31 2.01
N LEU A 26 12.14 10.37 0.70
CA LEU A 26 12.36 9.23 -0.20
C LEU A 26 13.81 8.73 -0.17
N GLU A 27 14.80 9.63 -0.16
CA GLU A 27 16.20 9.23 -0.04
C GLU A 27 16.54 8.69 1.36
N GLN A 28 15.94 9.23 2.43
CA GLN A 28 16.09 8.71 3.79
C GLN A 28 15.54 7.28 3.92
N ILE A 29 14.35 7.02 3.38
CA ILE A 29 13.71 5.70 3.37
C ILE A 29 14.57 4.68 2.62
N LYS A 30 15.07 5.07 1.45
CA LYS A 30 16.02 4.26 0.67
C LYS A 30 17.31 3.99 1.44
N ALA A 31 17.88 5.00 2.10
CA ALA A 31 19.09 4.84 2.91
C ALA A 31 18.87 3.92 4.13
N ALA A 32 17.65 3.91 4.69
CA ALA A 32 17.24 3.00 5.75
C ALA A 32 16.97 1.56 5.27
N GLY A 33 17.05 1.30 3.96
CA GLY A 33 16.96 -0.04 3.38
C GLY A 33 15.56 -0.47 2.95
N PHE A 34 14.58 0.43 2.94
CA PHE A 34 13.25 0.15 2.40
C PHE A 34 13.25 0.34 0.89
N ASP A 35 12.54 -0.53 0.18
CA ASP A 35 12.40 -0.47 -1.27
C ASP A 35 10.97 -0.23 -1.73
N LEU A 36 9.97 -0.18 -0.84
CA LEU A 36 8.56 0.06 -1.15
C LEU A 36 8.01 1.30 -0.41
N VAL A 37 7.44 2.24 -1.17
CA VAL A 37 6.88 3.51 -0.63
C VAL A 37 5.58 3.83 -1.34
N GLU A 38 4.58 4.28 -0.60
CA GLU A 38 3.36 4.90 -1.11
C GLU A 38 3.46 6.42 -0.95
N ILE A 39 3.11 7.17 -1.99
CA ILE A 39 2.96 8.64 -1.92
C ILE A 39 1.46 8.94 -2.00
N ASN A 40 0.93 9.69 -1.04
CA ASN A 40 -0.48 10.08 -0.96
C ASN A 40 -0.81 11.18 -1.99
N SER A 41 -0.73 10.83 -3.28
CA SER A 41 -1.00 11.71 -4.41
C SER A 41 -1.37 10.93 -5.66
N THR A 42 -2.18 11.55 -6.51
CA THR A 42 -2.51 11.08 -7.87
C THR A 42 -2.04 12.05 -8.96
N ASP A 43 -1.21 13.05 -8.59
CA ASP A 43 -0.63 13.99 -9.55
C ASP A 43 0.44 13.30 -10.41
N GLN A 44 0.14 13.16 -11.70
CA GLN A 44 1.01 12.45 -12.65
C GLN A 44 2.42 13.03 -12.72
N LYS A 45 2.58 14.36 -12.65
CA LYS A 45 3.88 15.01 -12.82
C LYS A 45 4.76 14.79 -11.59
N LEU A 46 4.20 14.94 -10.40
CA LEU A 46 4.88 14.69 -9.13
C LEU A 46 5.33 13.23 -9.03
N LEU A 47 4.42 12.29 -9.32
CA LEU A 47 4.71 10.87 -9.25
C LEU A 47 5.79 10.47 -10.27
N ALA A 48 5.71 10.96 -11.52
CA ALA A 48 6.73 10.70 -12.53
C ALA A 48 8.11 11.25 -12.13
N GLN A 49 8.15 12.40 -11.46
CA GLN A 49 9.38 12.95 -10.91
C GLN A 49 9.94 12.07 -9.79
N ALA A 50 9.10 11.56 -8.89
CA ALA A 50 9.52 10.67 -7.81
C ALA A 50 10.10 9.36 -8.37
N VAL A 51 9.42 8.73 -9.33
CA VAL A 51 9.89 7.52 -10.02
C VAL A 51 11.24 7.75 -10.71
N THR A 52 11.38 8.89 -11.39
CA THR A 52 12.63 9.23 -12.10
C THR A 52 13.80 9.50 -11.15
N ARG A 53 13.54 10.17 -10.02
CA ARG A 53 14.59 10.53 -9.04
C ARG A 53 15.03 9.34 -8.19
N CYS A 54 14.11 8.44 -7.86
CA CYS A 54 14.36 7.31 -6.98
C CYS A 54 14.08 5.98 -7.70
N PRO A 55 14.80 5.64 -8.79
CA PRO A 55 14.48 4.48 -9.64
C PRO A 55 14.69 3.12 -8.95
N SER A 56 15.38 3.10 -7.81
CA SER A 56 15.53 1.90 -6.97
C SER A 56 14.33 1.65 -6.05
N LEU A 57 13.45 2.64 -5.85
CA LEU A 57 12.25 2.51 -5.03
C LEU A 57 11.07 2.05 -5.89
N LYS A 58 10.33 1.08 -5.37
CA LYS A 58 9.01 0.73 -5.82
C LYS A 58 8.03 1.76 -5.25
N ILE A 59 7.76 2.79 -6.03
CA ILE A 59 6.84 3.86 -5.63
C ILE A 59 5.42 3.49 -6.03
N GLY A 60 4.47 3.66 -5.11
CA GLY A 60 3.03 3.59 -5.37
C GLY A 60 2.32 4.91 -5.14
N ALA A 61 1.10 5.00 -5.64
CA ALA A 61 0.23 6.17 -5.51
C ALA A 61 -0.98 5.86 -4.63
N GLY A 62 -1.19 6.65 -3.58
CA GLY A 62 -2.31 6.52 -2.67
C GLY A 62 -3.46 7.48 -2.98
N GLY A 63 -4.68 7.07 -2.63
CA GLY A 63 -5.86 7.94 -2.67
C GLY A 63 -6.60 7.98 -4.00
N VAL A 64 -6.47 6.94 -4.84
CA VAL A 64 -7.21 6.84 -6.11
C VAL A 64 -8.71 6.66 -5.84
N ILE A 65 -9.54 7.57 -6.35
CA ILE A 65 -11.02 7.52 -6.18
C ILE A 65 -11.80 7.46 -7.50
N ASP A 66 -11.11 7.53 -8.64
CA ASP A 66 -11.72 7.37 -9.96
C ASP A 66 -10.73 6.74 -10.97
N THR A 67 -11.23 6.35 -12.14
CA THR A 67 -10.42 5.70 -13.18
C THR A 67 -9.40 6.65 -13.82
N GLN A 68 -9.69 7.96 -13.88
CA GLN A 68 -8.77 8.94 -14.47
C GLN A 68 -7.52 9.11 -13.60
N GLN A 69 -7.69 9.10 -12.28
CA GLN A 69 -6.60 9.12 -11.32
C GLN A 69 -5.75 7.85 -11.41
N LEU A 70 -6.37 6.67 -11.55
CA LEU A 70 -5.65 5.42 -11.75
C LEU A 70 -4.78 5.48 -13.03
N GLU A 71 -5.34 6.02 -14.11
CA GLU A 71 -4.62 6.23 -15.37
C GLU A 71 -3.45 7.20 -15.23
N ASN A 72 -3.65 8.31 -14.52
CA ASN A 72 -2.57 9.27 -14.22
C ASN A 72 -1.42 8.58 -13.47
N CYS A 73 -1.74 7.73 -12.47
CA CYS A 73 -0.77 6.97 -11.72
C CYS A 73 -0.03 5.96 -12.62
N TYR A 74 -0.76 5.18 -13.40
CA TYR A 74 -0.18 4.22 -14.34
C TYR A 74 0.77 4.90 -15.34
N GLN A 75 0.35 6.02 -15.94
CA GLN A 75 1.17 6.79 -16.88
C GLN A 75 2.37 7.46 -16.23
N ALA A 76 2.31 7.76 -14.92
CA ALA A 76 3.46 8.26 -14.17
C ALA A 76 4.55 7.18 -13.96
N GLY A 77 4.24 5.91 -14.23
CA GLY A 77 5.17 4.79 -14.06
C GLY A 77 5.32 4.34 -12.62
N VAL A 78 4.36 4.64 -11.75
CA VAL A 78 4.33 4.05 -10.40
C VAL A 78 4.09 2.53 -10.50
N HIS A 79 4.48 1.81 -9.46
CA HIS A 79 4.49 0.35 -9.42
C HIS A 79 3.18 -0.24 -8.91
N PHE A 80 2.41 0.54 -8.15
CA PHE A 80 1.08 0.18 -7.65
C PHE A 80 0.25 1.41 -7.32
N ALA A 81 -1.06 1.22 -7.17
CA ALA A 81 -1.97 2.23 -6.66
C ALA A 81 -2.88 1.68 -5.57
N THR A 82 -3.32 2.55 -4.67
CA THR A 82 -4.25 2.23 -3.59
C THR A 82 -5.42 3.20 -3.59
N SER A 83 -6.55 2.72 -3.08
CA SER A 83 -7.78 3.51 -2.93
C SER A 83 -8.29 3.41 -1.50
N PRO A 84 -9.03 4.42 -1.00
CA PRO A 84 -9.71 4.34 0.30
C PRO A 84 -10.91 3.37 0.27
N GLY A 85 -11.42 3.02 -0.91
CA GLY A 85 -12.59 2.15 -1.07
C GLY A 85 -12.59 1.38 -2.39
N TYR A 86 -13.52 0.44 -2.51
CA TYR A 86 -13.65 -0.41 -3.69
C TYR A 86 -14.67 0.16 -4.67
N LEU A 87 -14.24 0.40 -5.90
CA LEU A 87 -15.09 0.67 -7.05
C LEU A 87 -14.78 -0.36 -8.15
N PRO A 88 -15.79 -1.10 -8.67
CA PRO A 88 -15.59 -2.09 -9.72
C PRO A 88 -14.91 -1.53 -10.96
N GLU A 89 -15.20 -0.28 -11.34
CA GLU A 89 -14.65 0.37 -12.52
C GLU A 89 -13.14 0.58 -12.38
N ILE A 90 -12.65 0.99 -11.21
CA ILE A 90 -11.21 1.15 -10.95
C ILE A 90 -10.51 -0.22 -11.00
N ALA A 91 -11.10 -1.25 -10.37
CA ALA A 91 -10.55 -2.60 -10.38
C ALA A 91 -10.49 -3.19 -11.80
N GLN A 92 -11.52 -2.98 -12.61
CA GLN A 92 -11.55 -3.40 -14.01
C GLN A 92 -10.48 -2.69 -14.84
N THR A 93 -10.34 -1.37 -14.69
CA THR A 93 -9.30 -0.60 -15.37
C THR A 93 -7.90 -1.04 -14.96
N ALA A 94 -7.66 -1.30 -13.67
CA ALA A 94 -6.39 -1.84 -13.19
C ALA A 94 -6.08 -3.21 -13.83
N ASN A 95 -7.08 -4.09 -13.91
CA ASN A 95 -6.94 -5.39 -14.58
C ASN A 95 -6.61 -5.24 -16.08
N VAL A 96 -7.26 -4.32 -16.80
CA VAL A 96 -6.97 -4.04 -18.22
C VAL A 96 -5.52 -3.60 -18.40
N TYR A 97 -5.01 -2.73 -17.53
CA TYR A 97 -3.61 -2.28 -17.57
C TYR A 97 -2.61 -3.27 -16.98
N SER A 98 -3.07 -4.42 -16.44
CA SER A 98 -2.25 -5.33 -15.63
C SER A 98 -1.50 -4.58 -14.51
N PHE A 99 -2.15 -3.56 -13.95
CA PHE A 99 -1.58 -2.65 -12.97
C PHE A 99 -1.88 -3.14 -11.56
N ASN A 100 -0.87 -3.06 -10.69
CA ASN A 100 -1.02 -3.44 -9.30
C ASN A 100 -1.96 -2.47 -8.58
N TYR A 101 -3.09 -2.99 -8.12
CA TYR A 101 -4.10 -2.18 -7.45
C TYR A 101 -4.51 -2.86 -6.13
N LEU A 102 -4.51 -2.06 -5.06
CA LEU A 102 -4.88 -2.48 -3.71
C LEU A 102 -6.10 -1.68 -3.25
N PRO A 103 -7.33 -2.22 -3.44
CA PRO A 103 -8.54 -1.51 -3.08
C PRO A 103 -8.77 -1.49 -1.56
N GLY A 104 -9.27 -0.35 -1.08
CA GLY A 104 -9.82 -0.22 0.27
C GLY A 104 -11.14 -0.99 0.44
N VAL A 105 -11.38 -1.60 1.61
CA VAL A 105 -12.66 -2.24 1.96
C VAL A 105 -13.04 -1.91 3.40
N ALA A 106 -14.33 -1.68 3.65
CA ALA A 106 -14.90 -1.42 4.97
C ALA A 106 -15.88 -2.53 5.42
N THR A 107 -16.24 -3.45 4.52
CA THR A 107 -17.19 -4.53 4.78
C THR A 107 -16.74 -5.87 4.20
N ILE A 108 -17.28 -6.98 4.74
CA ILE A 108 -17.07 -8.32 4.17
C ILE A 108 -17.63 -8.40 2.75
N SER A 109 -18.78 -7.77 2.49
CA SER A 109 -19.41 -7.78 1.15
C SER A 109 -18.50 -7.15 0.09
N GLU A 110 -17.84 -6.03 0.41
CA GLU A 110 -16.85 -5.41 -0.48
C GLU A 110 -15.63 -6.31 -0.67
N ALA A 111 -15.12 -6.91 0.41
CA ALA A 111 -14.01 -7.86 0.31
C ALA A 111 -14.35 -9.07 -0.57
N MET A 112 -15.56 -9.62 -0.46
CA MET A 112 -16.07 -10.68 -1.35
C MET A 112 -16.19 -10.20 -2.80
N ALA A 113 -16.64 -8.96 -3.03
CA ALA A 113 -16.74 -8.39 -4.36
C ALA A 113 -15.35 -8.26 -5.01
N VAL A 114 -14.35 -7.77 -4.27
CA VAL A 114 -12.95 -7.71 -4.71
C VAL A 114 -12.43 -9.11 -5.10
N MET A 115 -12.65 -10.11 -4.25
CA MET A 115 -12.25 -11.50 -4.53
C MET A 115 -12.93 -12.07 -5.78
N SER A 116 -14.20 -11.73 -6.03
CA SER A 116 -14.92 -12.20 -7.21
C SER A 116 -14.35 -11.64 -8.53
N LEU A 117 -13.64 -10.51 -8.47
CA LEU A 117 -12.87 -9.95 -9.60
C LEU A 117 -11.46 -10.53 -9.73
N GLY A 118 -11.10 -11.55 -8.92
CA GLY A 118 -9.80 -12.20 -8.94
C GLY A 118 -8.70 -11.45 -8.21
N LEU A 119 -9.02 -10.36 -7.49
CA LEU A 119 -8.08 -9.64 -6.65
C LEU A 119 -7.91 -10.38 -5.31
N GLY A 120 -6.66 -10.66 -4.93
CA GLY A 120 -6.31 -11.42 -3.73
C GLY A 120 -5.85 -10.57 -2.55
N HIS A 121 -5.87 -9.25 -2.68
CA HIS A 121 -5.26 -8.30 -1.77
C HIS A 121 -6.22 -7.12 -1.53
N VAL A 122 -6.40 -6.69 -0.28
CA VAL A 122 -7.22 -5.51 0.09
C VAL A 122 -6.55 -4.70 1.21
N ARG A 123 -6.89 -3.43 1.28
CA ARG A 123 -6.58 -2.53 2.40
C ARG A 123 -7.82 -2.38 3.28
N PRO A 124 -7.85 -2.93 4.51
CA PRO A 124 -8.91 -2.62 5.46
C PRO A 124 -8.93 -1.10 5.74
N PHE A 125 -10.10 -0.47 5.59
CA PHE A 125 -10.27 0.97 5.80
C PHE A 125 -11.62 1.23 6.51
N PRO A 126 -11.62 1.55 7.81
CA PRO A 126 -10.47 1.79 8.68
C PRO A 126 -9.65 0.51 8.95
N ALA A 127 -8.38 0.69 9.27
CA ALA A 127 -7.45 -0.40 9.57
C ALA A 127 -7.59 -0.88 11.03
N ASP A 128 -8.80 -1.24 11.47
CA ASP A 128 -9.01 -1.70 12.84
C ASP A 128 -8.71 -3.20 13.01
N LEU A 129 -8.14 -3.57 14.17
CA LEU A 129 -7.71 -4.94 14.43
C LEU A 129 -8.88 -5.93 14.50
N ALA A 130 -10.07 -5.48 14.94
CA ALA A 130 -11.25 -6.33 15.04
C ALA A 130 -11.78 -6.72 13.65
N PHE A 131 -11.82 -5.77 12.72
CA PHE A 131 -12.19 -5.97 11.34
C PHE A 131 -11.16 -6.81 10.59
N CYS A 132 -9.86 -6.57 10.80
CA CYS A 132 -8.81 -7.42 10.26
C CYS A 132 -8.94 -8.87 10.76
N THR A 133 -9.25 -9.06 12.06
CA THR A 133 -9.50 -10.38 12.65
C THR A 133 -10.73 -11.05 12.04
N LEU A 134 -11.80 -10.28 11.81
CA LEU A 134 -13.02 -10.76 11.17
C LEU A 134 -12.76 -11.20 9.72
N LEU A 135 -12.03 -10.39 8.93
CA LEU A 135 -11.62 -10.74 7.57
C LEU A 135 -10.74 -11.98 7.54
N ASN A 136 -9.74 -12.08 8.43
CA ASN A 136 -8.88 -13.25 8.57
C ASN A 136 -9.69 -14.53 8.86
N LYS A 137 -10.76 -14.43 9.66
CA LYS A 137 -11.65 -15.56 9.98
C LYS A 137 -12.58 -15.93 8.82
N CYS A 138 -13.20 -14.94 8.17
CA CYS A 138 -14.23 -15.17 7.15
C CYS A 138 -13.63 -15.45 5.76
N LEU A 139 -12.50 -14.83 5.45
CA LEU A 139 -11.83 -14.84 4.15
C LEU A 139 -10.33 -15.14 4.32
N PRO A 140 -9.93 -16.31 4.85
CA PRO A 140 -8.54 -16.61 5.23
C PRO A 140 -7.54 -16.58 4.07
N HIS A 141 -8.02 -16.66 2.82
CA HIS A 141 -7.18 -16.58 1.62
C HIS A 141 -6.95 -15.14 1.12
N LEU A 142 -7.71 -14.17 1.63
CA LEU A 142 -7.54 -12.76 1.31
C LEU A 142 -6.34 -12.19 2.07
N LYS A 143 -5.44 -11.52 1.36
CA LYS A 143 -4.29 -10.85 1.97
C LYS A 143 -4.65 -9.42 2.34
N LEU A 144 -4.34 -9.05 3.57
CA LEU A 144 -4.68 -7.77 4.16
C LEU A 144 -3.46 -6.86 4.26
N PHE A 145 -3.70 -5.58 4.02
CA PHE A 145 -2.72 -4.49 4.11
C PHE A 145 -3.30 -3.36 4.96
N PRO A 146 -3.39 -3.54 6.28
CA PRO A 146 -3.83 -2.48 7.19
C PRO A 146 -2.88 -1.29 7.04
N ALA A 147 -3.41 -0.07 7.01
CA ALA A 147 -2.61 1.12 6.76
C ALA A 147 -3.01 2.24 7.71
N GLU A 148 -2.13 3.24 7.84
CA GLU A 148 -2.29 4.32 8.83
C GLU A 148 -2.46 3.76 10.25
N ILE A 149 -1.79 2.64 10.53
CA ILE A 149 -1.74 2.08 11.89
C ILE A 149 -0.60 2.75 12.66
N GLU A 150 -0.79 2.88 13.96
CA GLU A 150 0.28 3.32 14.84
C GLU A 150 1.39 2.27 14.89
N TRP A 151 2.63 2.75 14.97
CA TRP A 151 3.83 1.92 14.94
C TRP A 151 3.81 0.82 16.01
N GLU A 152 3.38 1.16 17.21
CA GLU A 152 3.30 0.25 18.36
C GLU A 152 2.30 -0.89 18.15
N GLU A 153 1.36 -0.74 17.21
CA GLU A 153 0.35 -1.75 16.90
C GLU A 153 0.77 -2.68 15.76
N ALA A 154 1.82 -2.38 15.02
CA ALA A 154 2.25 -3.13 13.84
C ALA A 154 2.37 -4.64 14.11
N GLU A 155 2.95 -5.03 15.24
CA GLU A 155 3.12 -6.43 15.63
C GLU A 155 1.76 -7.13 15.84
N HIS A 156 0.75 -6.44 16.39
CA HIS A 156 -0.57 -7.01 16.58
C HIS A 156 -1.24 -7.38 15.25
N PHE A 157 -1.09 -6.52 14.24
CA PHE A 157 -1.60 -6.81 12.89
C PHE A 157 -0.80 -7.91 12.21
N LEU A 158 0.53 -7.85 12.25
CA LEU A 158 1.41 -8.84 11.61
C LEU A 158 1.27 -10.26 12.20
N ASN A 159 0.77 -10.39 13.42
CA ASN A 159 0.43 -11.69 14.02
C ASN A 159 -0.83 -12.35 13.42
N LEU A 160 -1.63 -11.64 12.62
CA LEU A 160 -2.77 -12.21 11.90
C LEU A 160 -2.30 -12.91 10.60
N PRO A 161 -2.60 -14.21 10.37
CA PRO A 161 -2.11 -14.95 9.19
C PRO A 161 -2.48 -14.35 7.82
N SER A 162 -3.61 -13.66 7.72
CA SER A 162 -4.03 -12.97 6.51
C SER A 162 -3.33 -11.63 6.29
N VAL A 163 -2.72 -11.00 7.30
CA VAL A 163 -1.99 -9.74 7.14
C VAL A 163 -0.64 -10.03 6.48
N ALA A 164 -0.41 -9.44 5.31
CA ALA A 164 0.81 -9.65 4.53
C ALA A 164 1.84 -8.54 4.75
N ALA A 165 1.36 -7.31 4.96
CA ALA A 165 2.16 -6.16 5.34
C ALA A 165 1.27 -5.14 6.06
N VAL A 166 1.89 -4.17 6.72
CA VAL A 166 1.22 -3.00 7.29
C VAL A 166 1.77 -1.72 6.67
N SER A 167 1.00 -0.63 6.68
CA SER A 167 1.50 0.68 6.28
C SER A 167 1.72 1.60 7.47
N ILE A 168 2.91 2.20 7.54
CA ILE A 168 3.27 3.22 8.54
C ILE A 168 3.29 4.59 7.85
N HIS A 169 2.53 5.54 8.39
CA HIS A 169 2.37 6.88 7.84
C HIS A 169 3.44 7.83 8.38
N ASP A 170 4.12 8.54 7.47
CA ASP A 170 5.10 9.61 7.73
C ASP A 170 6.05 9.35 8.91
N PRO A 171 6.76 8.20 8.95
CA PRO A 171 7.65 7.89 10.05
C PRO A 171 8.84 8.84 10.11
N ASP A 172 9.24 9.19 11.33
CA ASP A 172 10.49 9.93 11.55
C ASP A 172 11.73 9.03 11.36
N ILE A 173 12.92 9.66 11.36
CA ILE A 173 14.19 8.94 11.18
C ILE A 173 14.43 7.89 12.28
N LYS A 174 13.96 8.10 13.50
CA LYS A 174 14.13 7.13 14.59
C LYS A 174 13.24 5.91 14.34
N GLN A 175 12.00 6.12 13.93
CA GLN A 175 11.05 5.07 13.55
C GLN A 175 11.57 4.26 12.34
N LEU A 176 12.07 4.93 11.29
CA LEU A 176 12.68 4.28 10.14
C LEU A 176 13.85 3.36 10.52
N ASN A 177 14.76 3.81 11.38
CA ASN A 177 15.89 2.98 11.82
C ASN A 177 15.45 1.82 12.72
N ALA A 178 14.42 2.01 13.54
CA ALA A 178 13.86 0.95 14.39
C ALA A 178 13.22 -0.15 13.54
N LEU A 179 12.45 0.22 12.51
CA LEU A 179 11.83 -0.69 11.54
C LEU A 179 12.87 -1.60 10.87
N THR A 180 14.00 -1.05 10.44
CA THR A 180 15.08 -1.83 9.82
C THR A 180 15.65 -2.87 10.78
N THR A 181 15.69 -2.56 12.08
CA THR A 181 16.29 -3.45 13.10
C THR A 181 15.33 -4.56 13.55
N SER A 182 14.03 -4.30 13.61
CA SER A 182 13.03 -5.28 14.04
C SER A 182 12.55 -6.23 12.94
N ILE A 183 12.55 -5.78 11.67
CA ILE A 183 12.06 -6.57 10.52
C ILE A 183 13.18 -7.41 9.88
N LEU A 184 14.46 -7.02 10.05
CA LEU A 184 15.62 -7.78 9.57
C LEU A 184 16.24 -8.71 10.62
N ALA A 185 15.73 -8.70 11.87
CA ALA A 185 16.10 -9.65 12.92
C ALA A 185 15.30 -10.95 12.81
#